data_AF-A0A7V2N3B6-F1
#
_entry.id   AF-A0A7V2N3B6-F1
#
_cell.length_a   1.000
_cell.length_b   1.000
_cell.length_c   1.000
_cell.angle_alpha   90.00
_cell.angle_beta   90.00
_cell.angle_gamma   90.00
#
_symmetry.space_group_name_H-M   'P 1'
#
loop_
_entity.id
_entity.type
_entity.pdbx_description
1 polymer ?
#
loop_
_entity_poly.entity_id
_entity_poly.type
_entity_poly.pdbx_seq_one_letter_code
_entity_poly.pdbx_strand_id
1 'polypeptide(L)'
;MVHRNEHIAKLQAGYLFPEIGRRRRAFLAQTPDAQIISLGIGNTTEPLTPHIVEAMKDAVIGLGTPEGYSGYDDDDRAQVLLKRLQTRIAETWYGGAVSADEILVSDGAKPDCGRLQMRFGPDVTVAIQDPAYPVYV
;
A
#
# COMPACT_ATOMS: atom_id res chain seq x y z
N MET A 1 -21.61 22.39 -17.61
CA MET A 1 -20.15 22.24 -17.44
C MET A 1 -19.90 21.53 -16.12
N VAL A 2 -18.88 20.67 -16.05
CA VAL A 2 -18.48 20.04 -14.78
C VAL A 2 -17.58 21.03 -14.04
N HIS A 3 -17.94 21.38 -12.81
CA HIS A 3 -17.14 22.31 -11.98
C HIS A 3 -15.87 21.61 -11.47
N ARG A 4 -14.75 22.34 -11.41
CA ARG A 4 -13.51 21.83 -10.83
C ARG A 4 -13.72 21.56 -9.33
N ASN A 5 -13.23 20.43 -8.84
CA ASN A 5 -13.24 20.13 -7.40
C ASN A 5 -12.35 21.13 -6.65
N GLU A 6 -12.95 21.89 -5.72
CA GLU A 6 -12.29 22.92 -4.92
C GLU A 6 -11.20 22.35 -4.01
N HIS A 7 -11.35 21.11 -3.53
CA HIS A 7 -10.33 20.45 -2.71
C HIS A 7 -9.07 20.14 -3.53
N ILE A 8 -9.22 19.71 -4.79
CA ILE A 8 -8.08 19.49 -5.71
C ILE A 8 -7.36 20.82 -6.00
N ALA A 9 -8.07 21.94 -6.02
CA ALA A 9 -7.47 23.25 -6.23
C ALA A 9 -6.59 23.73 -5.06
N LYS A 10 -6.77 23.18 -3.85
CA LYS A 10 -5.96 23.51 -2.66
C LYS A 10 -4.60 22.80 -2.63
N LEU A 11 -4.44 21.70 -3.37
CA LEU A 11 -3.19 20.93 -3.41
C LEU A 11 -2.06 21.78 -4.01
N GLN A 12 -0.97 21.96 -3.27
CA GLN A 12 0.20 22.69 -3.75
C GLN A 12 0.96 21.88 -4.81
N ALA A 13 1.60 22.58 -5.75
CA ALA A 13 2.43 21.96 -6.77
C ALA A 13 3.72 21.38 -6.17
N GLY A 14 4.18 20.25 -6.72
CA GLY A 14 5.49 19.69 -6.38
C GLY A 14 5.48 18.67 -5.24
N TYR A 15 4.73 17.59 -5.41
CA TYR A 15 4.87 16.41 -4.54
C TYR A 15 6.35 15.98 -4.51
N LEU A 16 6.87 15.73 -3.30
CA LEU A 16 8.29 15.53 -3.00
C LEU A 16 8.99 14.54 -3.95
N PHE A 17 8.36 13.38 -4.18
CA PHE A 17 8.98 12.29 -4.95
C PHE A 17 9.10 12.56 -6.46
N PRO A 18 8.07 13.10 -7.17
CA PRO A 18 8.22 13.60 -8.52
C PRO A 18 9.35 14.61 -8.70
N GLU A 19 9.52 15.53 -7.74
CA GLU A 19 10.58 16.55 -7.80
C GLU A 19 11.98 15.94 -7.64
N ILE A 20 12.16 15.00 -6.70
CA ILE A 20 13.40 14.21 -6.58
C ILE A 20 13.71 13.48 -7.90
N GLY A 21 12.71 12.83 -8.50
CA GLY A 21 12.84 12.15 -9.77
C GLY A 21 13.26 13.10 -10.92
N ARG A 22 12.67 14.30 -10.96
CA ARG A 22 13.02 15.33 -11.95
C ARG A 22 14.48 15.77 -11.82
N ARG A 23 14.94 16.05 -10.60
CA ARG A 23 16.33 16.46 -10.33
C ARG A 23 17.32 15.37 -10.65
N ARG A 24 17.04 14.12 -10.27
CA ARG A 24 17.87 12.95 -10.62
C ARG A 24 18.09 12.83 -12.13
N ARG A 25 17.01 12.97 -12.92
CA ARG A 25 17.10 12.91 -14.39
C ARG A 25 17.91 14.07 -14.96
N ALA A 26 17.70 15.29 -14.47
CA ALA A 26 18.44 16.47 -14.91
C ALA A 26 19.94 16.36 -14.61
N PHE A 27 20.30 15.77 -13.46
CA PHE A 27 21.69 15.51 -13.10
C PHE A 27 22.34 14.46 -14.01
N LEU A 28 21.68 13.31 -14.24
CA LEU A 28 22.20 12.28 -15.14
C LEU A 28 22.38 12.77 -16.60
N ALA A 29 21.53 13.69 -17.05
CA ALA A 29 21.70 14.30 -18.38
C ALA A 29 22.98 15.14 -18.48
N GLN A 30 23.43 15.73 -17.37
CA GLN A 30 24.65 16.56 -17.30
C GLN A 30 25.89 15.75 -16.91
N THR A 31 25.70 14.59 -16.26
CA THR A 31 26.78 13.71 -15.82
C THR A 31 26.41 12.25 -16.12
N PRO A 32 26.49 11.82 -17.39
CA PRO A 32 26.02 10.49 -17.82
C PRO A 32 26.76 9.33 -17.14
N ASP A 33 28.03 9.53 -16.80
CA ASP A 33 28.87 8.48 -16.19
C ASP A 33 28.71 8.40 -14.66
N ALA A 34 27.90 9.26 -14.05
CA ALA A 34 27.69 9.25 -12.61
C ALA A 34 26.95 7.98 -12.15
N GLN A 35 27.56 7.23 -11.24
CA GLN A 35 26.90 6.13 -10.54
C GLN A 35 26.15 6.65 -9.32
N ILE A 36 24.84 6.85 -9.46
CA ILE A 36 24.00 7.35 -8.37
C ILE A 36 23.66 6.25 -7.37
N ILE A 37 24.04 6.48 -6.11
CA ILE A 37 23.53 5.72 -4.96
C ILE A 37 22.29 6.46 -4.43
N SER A 38 21.12 5.85 -4.56
CA SER A 38 19.85 6.47 -4.19
C SER A 38 19.40 6.03 -2.79
N LEU A 39 19.61 6.89 -1.80
CA LEU A 39 19.18 6.69 -0.40
C LEU A 39 17.93 7.52 -0.04
N GLY A 40 17.13 7.89 -1.04
CA GLY A 40 15.96 8.77 -0.88
C GLY A 40 14.68 8.04 -0.52
N ILE A 41 13.99 7.50 -1.53
CA ILE A 41 12.75 6.75 -1.32
C ILE A 41 13.08 5.45 -0.59
N GLY A 42 12.37 5.14 0.49
CA GLY A 42 12.46 3.89 1.23
C GLY A 42 11.89 2.69 0.48
N ASN A 43 12.32 2.47 -0.76
CA ASN A 43 11.96 1.30 -1.55
C ASN A 43 12.86 0.12 -1.15
N THR A 44 12.31 -1.09 -1.13
CA THR A 44 13.07 -2.31 -0.88
C THR A 44 13.93 -2.67 -2.09
N THR A 45 15.09 -3.29 -1.85
CA THR A 45 16.05 -3.66 -2.90
C THR A 45 16.23 -5.16 -3.08
N GLU A 46 15.87 -5.95 -2.07
CA GLU A 46 16.09 -7.39 -2.05
C GLU A 46 14.90 -8.17 -2.65
N PRO A 47 15.15 -9.35 -3.24
CA PRO A 47 14.09 -10.20 -3.76
C PRO A 47 13.20 -10.75 -2.63
N LEU A 48 11.99 -11.17 -3.00
CA LEU A 48 11.13 -11.95 -2.11
C LEU A 48 11.83 -13.25 -1.69
N THR A 49 11.60 -13.68 -0.45
CA THR A 49 12.17 -14.94 0.03
C THR A 49 11.57 -16.13 -0.74
N PRO A 50 12.35 -17.21 -0.97
CA PRO A 50 11.87 -18.37 -1.73
C PRO A 50 10.56 -18.96 -1.19
N HIS A 51 10.37 -18.94 0.13
CA HIS A 51 9.15 -19.43 0.77
C HIS A 51 7.89 -18.67 0.30
N ILE A 52 7.98 -17.34 0.17
CA ILE A 52 6.86 -16.52 -0.33
C ILE A 52 6.63 -16.78 -1.81
N VAL A 53 7.71 -16.86 -2.60
CA VAL A 53 7.64 -17.09 -4.04
C VAL A 53 6.98 -18.43 -4.36
N GLU A 54 7.38 -19.51 -3.68
CA GLU A 54 6.77 -20.83 -3.90
C GLU A 54 5.29 -20.85 -3.49
N ALA A 55 4.92 -20.25 -2.35
CA ALA A 55 3.51 -20.17 -1.95
C ALA A 55 2.65 -19.38 -2.96
N MET A 56 3.19 -18.30 -3.55
CA MET A 56 2.50 -17.56 -4.61
C MET A 56 2.35 -18.41 -5.89
N LYS A 57 3.39 -19.16 -6.28
CA LYS A 57 3.32 -20.08 -7.43
C LYS A 57 2.27 -21.15 -7.22
N ASP A 58 2.24 -21.78 -6.06
CA ASP A 58 1.27 -22.82 -5.72
C ASP A 58 -0.16 -22.26 -5.75
N ALA A 59 -0.38 -21.06 -5.22
CA ALA A 59 -1.67 -20.38 -5.29
C ALA A 59 -2.11 -20.14 -6.74
N VAL A 60 -1.21 -19.63 -7.60
CA VAL A 60 -1.50 -19.38 -9.02
C VAL A 60 -1.79 -20.68 -9.77
N ILE A 61 -1.01 -21.73 -9.54
CA ILE A 61 -1.26 -23.05 -10.15
C ILE A 61 -2.61 -23.61 -9.69
N GLY A 62 -2.92 -23.47 -8.40
CA GLY A 62 -4.19 -23.91 -7.82
C GLY A 62 -5.40 -23.24 -8.47
N LEU A 63 -5.32 -21.95 -8.83
CA LEU A 63 -6.39 -21.26 -9.55
C LEU A 63 -6.68 -21.88 -10.94
N GLY A 64 -5.79 -22.73 -11.46
CA GLY A 64 -5.98 -23.47 -12.70
C GLY A 64 -6.73 -24.80 -12.57
N THR A 65 -7.15 -25.23 -11.37
CA THR A 65 -7.89 -26.48 -11.17
C THR A 65 -9.27 -26.24 -10.54
N PRO A 66 -10.28 -27.10 -10.81
CA PRO A 66 -11.60 -26.99 -10.20
C PRO A 66 -11.57 -27.00 -8.66
N GLU A 67 -10.67 -27.79 -8.06
CA GLU A 67 -10.55 -27.92 -6.61
C GLU A 67 -9.81 -26.73 -5.99
N GLY A 68 -8.93 -26.08 -6.75
CA GLY A 68 -8.06 -25.00 -6.29
C GLY A 68 -8.62 -23.60 -6.54
N TYR A 69 -9.53 -23.46 -7.50
CA TYR A 69 -10.16 -22.21 -7.89
C TYR A 69 -10.98 -21.59 -6.74
N SER A 70 -10.93 -20.26 -6.67
CA SER A 70 -11.74 -19.42 -5.78
C SER A 70 -12.15 -18.20 -6.58
N GLY A 71 -13.41 -17.78 -6.45
CA GLY A 71 -13.94 -16.60 -7.12
C GLY A 71 -13.58 -15.30 -6.42
N TYR A 72 -14.60 -14.47 -6.15
CA TYR A 72 -14.46 -13.27 -5.35
C TYR A 72 -14.06 -13.59 -3.91
N ASP A 73 -13.75 -12.55 -3.14
CA ASP A 73 -13.35 -12.64 -1.75
C ASP A 73 -14.44 -13.17 -0.83
N ASP A 74 -15.72 -13.13 -1.23
CA ASP A 74 -16.86 -13.69 -0.52
C ASP A 74 -17.06 -15.21 -0.72
N ASP A 75 -16.22 -15.86 -1.53
CA ASP A 75 -16.20 -17.32 -1.68
C ASP A 75 -15.80 -18.02 -0.37
N ASP A 76 -16.41 -19.17 -0.04
CA ASP A 76 -16.14 -19.94 1.18
C ASP A 76 -14.64 -20.22 1.37
N ARG A 77 -13.92 -20.57 0.28
CA ARG A 77 -12.48 -20.83 0.34
C ARG A 77 -11.70 -19.54 0.62
N ALA A 78 -12.06 -18.45 -0.03
CA ALA A 78 -11.44 -17.14 0.21
C ALA A 78 -11.64 -16.69 1.67
N GLN A 79 -12.84 -16.87 2.22
CA GLN A 79 -13.17 -16.54 3.61
C GLN A 79 -12.38 -17.40 4.62
N VAL A 80 -12.20 -18.70 4.35
CA VAL A 80 -11.35 -19.57 5.20
C VAL A 80 -9.90 -19.10 5.20
N LEU A 81 -9.34 -18.75 4.02
CA LEU A 81 -7.97 -18.25 3.90
C LEU A 81 -7.81 -16.89 4.58
N LEU A 82 -8.76 -15.98 4.38
CA LEU A 82 -8.77 -14.65 4.99
C LEU A 82 -8.84 -14.75 6.51
N LYS A 83 -9.74 -15.57 7.06
CA LYS A 83 -9.86 -15.75 8.51
C LYS A 83 -8.60 -16.35 9.11
N ARG A 84 -7.98 -17.30 8.42
CA ARG A 84 -6.69 -17.88 8.85
C ARG A 84 -5.58 -16.82 8.90
N LEU A 85 -5.51 -15.94 7.89
CA LEU A 85 -4.55 -14.84 7.87
C LEU A 85 -4.80 -13.86 9.03
N GLN A 86 -6.04 -13.41 9.21
CA GLN A 86 -6.44 -12.49 10.28
C GLN A 86 -6.11 -13.06 11.66
N THR A 87 -6.48 -14.31 11.94
CA THR A 87 -6.14 -14.98 13.21
C THR A 87 -4.63 -15.03 13.42
N ARG A 88 -3.86 -15.38 12.39
CA ARG A 88 -2.40 -15.44 12.50
C ARG A 88 -1.80 -14.06 12.80
N ILE A 89 -2.32 -12.99 12.18
CA ILE A 89 -1.89 -11.61 12.46
C ILE A 89 -2.21 -11.22 13.90
N ALA A 90 -3.45 -11.45 14.35
CA ALA A 90 -3.89 -11.17 15.72
C ALA A 90 -3.00 -11.84 16.78
N GLU A 91 -2.68 -13.12 16.58
CA GLU A 91 -1.83 -13.88 17.49
C GLU A 91 -0.35 -13.44 17.44
N THR A 92 0.20 -13.25 16.24
CA THR A 92 1.64 -13.07 16.05
C THR A 92 2.09 -11.64 16.37
N TRP A 93 1.30 -10.64 15.98
CA TRP A 93 1.69 -9.23 16.06
C TRP A 93 1.02 -8.49 17.22
N TYR A 94 -0.18 -8.92 17.61
CA TYR A 94 -0.99 -8.22 18.61
C TYR A 94 -1.17 -9.01 19.92
N GLY A 95 -0.70 -10.26 19.99
CA GLY A 95 -0.78 -11.07 21.21
C GLY A 95 -2.21 -11.23 21.75
N GLY A 96 -3.22 -11.20 20.88
CA GLY A 96 -4.64 -11.25 21.26
C GLY A 96 -5.26 -9.93 21.73
N ALA A 97 -4.52 -8.81 21.72
CA ALA A 97 -5.07 -7.48 22.01
C ALA A 97 -6.00 -6.94 20.91
N VAL A 98 -5.88 -7.50 19.71
CA VAL A 98 -6.76 -7.24 18.56
C VAL A 98 -7.29 -8.60 18.11
N SER A 99 -8.60 -8.71 17.94
CA SER A 99 -9.26 -9.92 17.44
C SER A 99 -9.15 -10.02 15.92
N ALA A 100 -9.31 -11.23 15.39
CA ALA A 100 -9.29 -11.45 13.94
C ALA A 100 -10.36 -10.63 13.19
N ASP A 101 -11.51 -10.36 13.81
CA ASP A 101 -12.62 -9.61 13.20
C ASP A 101 -12.37 -8.09 13.17
N GLU A 102 -11.37 -7.60 13.89
CA GLU A 102 -10.93 -6.20 13.84
C GLU A 102 -9.88 -5.94 12.74
N ILE A 103 -9.41 -6.99 12.06
CA ILE A 103 -8.36 -6.89 11.03
C ILE A 103 -9.01 -6.86 9.64
N LEU A 104 -8.82 -5.74 8.94
CA LEU A 104 -9.24 -5.55 7.55
C LEU A 104 -8.02 -5.69 6.64
N VAL A 105 -8.07 -6.63 5.70
CA VAL A 105 -7.00 -6.84 4.70
C VAL A 105 -7.28 -5.96 3.49
N SER A 106 -6.26 -5.25 3.02
CA SER A 106 -6.35 -4.34 1.87
C SER A 106 -5.19 -4.54 0.88
N ASP A 107 -5.24 -3.78 -0.21
CA ASP A 107 -4.17 -3.68 -1.20
C ASP A 107 -3.01 -2.76 -0.77
N GLY A 108 -3.09 -2.14 0.42
CA GLY A 108 -1.97 -1.44 1.04
C GLY A 108 -2.36 -0.19 1.84
N ALA A 109 -1.42 0.23 2.69
CA ALA A 109 -1.64 1.32 3.65
C ALA A 109 -1.94 2.69 3.00
N LYS A 110 -1.37 2.98 1.83
CA LYS A 110 -1.57 4.28 1.16
C LYS A 110 -2.99 4.45 0.60
N PRO A 111 -3.55 3.50 -0.17
CA PRO A 111 -4.98 3.45 -0.47
C PRO A 111 -5.88 3.52 0.78
N ASP A 112 -5.53 2.80 1.85
CA ASP A 112 -6.32 2.81 3.09
C ASP A 112 -6.37 4.17 3.78
N CYS A 113 -5.28 4.94 3.75
CA CYS A 113 -5.31 6.34 4.21
C CYS A 113 -6.40 7.12 3.46
N GLY A 114 -6.51 6.93 2.14
CA GLY A 114 -7.58 7.53 1.33
C GLY A 114 -8.98 7.02 1.69
N ARG A 115 -9.14 5.71 1.91
CA ARG A 115 -10.42 5.10 2.33
C ARG A 115 -10.88 5.62 3.70
N LEU A 116 -9.95 5.76 4.65
CA LEU A 116 -10.22 6.33 5.97
C LEU A 116 -10.60 7.81 5.88
N GLN A 117 -9.88 8.62 5.09
CA GLN A 117 -10.24 10.03 4.87
C GLN A 117 -11.64 10.16 4.25
N MET A 118 -11.97 9.29 3.29
CA MET A 118 -13.31 9.26 2.69
C MET A 118 -14.39 8.84 3.70
N ARG A 119 -14.06 7.95 4.64
CA ARG A 119 -14.97 7.51 5.70
C ARG A 119 -15.27 8.62 6.72
N PHE A 120 -14.27 9.40 7.12
CA PHE A 120 -14.45 10.51 8.06
C PHE A 120 -15.12 11.73 7.42
N GLY A 121 -14.91 11.94 6.12
CA GLY A 121 -15.48 13.05 5.37
C GLY A 121 -14.72 14.36 5.55
N PRO A 122 -15.17 15.45 4.90
CA PRO A 122 -14.46 16.72 4.86
C PRO A 122 -14.63 17.57 6.13
N ASP A 123 -15.62 17.26 6.97
CA ASP A 123 -16.04 18.09 8.11
C ASP A 123 -15.36 17.67 9.43
N VAL A 124 -14.10 17.26 9.36
CA VAL A 124 -13.28 16.89 10.52
C VAL A 124 -11.97 17.65 10.54
N THR A 125 -11.46 17.90 11.75
CA THR A 125 -10.12 18.47 11.95
C THR A 125 -9.14 17.33 12.23
N VAL A 126 -8.06 17.26 11.45
CA VAL A 126 -7.01 16.24 11.60
C VAL A 126 -5.75 16.90 12.17
N ALA A 127 -5.16 16.26 13.19
CA ALA A 127 -3.83 16.62 13.68
C ALA A 127 -2.79 15.68 13.09
N ILE A 128 -1.67 16.23 12.62
CA ILE A 128 -0.54 15.49 12.05
C ILE A 128 0.76 15.90 12.75
N GLN A 129 1.75 15.02 12.74
CA GLN A 129 3.09 15.34 13.22
C GLN A 129 3.78 16.35 12.30
N ASP A 130 4.77 17.08 12.82
CA ASP A 130 5.68 17.90 12.03
C ASP A 130 7.13 17.58 12.45
N PRO A 131 7.93 16.89 11.62
CA PRO A 131 7.63 16.48 10.23
C PRO A 131 6.66 15.30 10.10
N ALA A 132 5.92 15.23 8.99
CA ALA A 132 4.99 14.14 8.66
C ALA A 132 5.28 13.49 7.30
N TYR A 133 4.77 12.26 7.14
CA TYR A 133 4.72 11.61 5.83
C TYR A 133 3.67 12.32 4.94
N PRO A 134 4.03 12.76 3.71
CA PRO A 134 3.17 13.62 2.89
C PRO A 134 1.83 13.03 2.44
N VAL A 135 1.59 11.73 2.64
CA VAL A 135 0.30 11.10 2.30
C VAL A 135 -0.82 11.53 3.26
N TYR A 136 -0.48 11.97 4.48
CA TYR A 136 -1.45 12.38 5.48
C TYR A 136 -1.89 13.86 5.34
N VAL A 137 -1.17 14.65 4.56
CA VAL A 137 -1.35 16.09 4.35
C VAL A 137 -2.18 16.35 3.08
#